data_AF-A0A1Y4WJZ9-F1
#
_entry.id   AF-A0A1Y4WJZ9-F1
#
_cell.length_a   1.000
_cell.length_b   1.000
_cell.length_c   1.000
_cell.angle_alpha   90.00
_cell.angle_beta   90.00
_cell.angle_gamma   90.00
#
_symmetry.space_group_name_H-M   'P 1'
#
loop_
_entity.id
_entity.type
_entity.pdbx_description
1 polymer ?
#
loop_
_entity_poly.entity_id
_entity_poly.type
_entity_poly.pdbx_seq_one_letter_code
_entity_poly.pdbx_strand_id
1 'polypeptide(L)' 'MFAERTRQLRAERNLKQAEVAEEVQLSTRGYQDLELGRLPKYETLLHIADFYGVSVDWLMGRTERREVWL' A
#
# COMPACT_ATOMS: atom_id res chain seq x y z
N MET A 1 8.54 -0.18 7.18
CA MET A 1 8.55 -0.16 5.71
C MET A 1 7.15 -0.19 5.12
N PHE A 2 6.36 -1.28 5.22
CA PHE A 2 5.02 -1.34 4.61
C PHE A 2 4.11 -0.15 4.94
N ALA A 3 3.81 0.10 6.22
CA ALA A 3 2.90 1.17 6.64
C ALA A 3 3.37 2.57 6.17
N GLU A 4 4.67 2.81 6.23
CA GLU A 4 5.30 4.06 5.82
C GLU A 4 5.23 4.26 4.30
N ARG A 5 5.61 3.25 3.52
CA ARG A 5 5.54 3.27 2.05
C ARG A 5 4.09 3.41 1.58
N THR A 6 3.15 2.69 2.17
CA THR A 6 1.71 2.83 1.85
C THR A 6 1.20 4.25 2.11
N ARG A 7 1.59 4.87 3.25
CA ARG A 7 1.22 6.26 3.55
C ARG A 7 1.86 7.25 2.57
N GLN A 8 3.13 7.03 2.22
CA GLN A 8 3.85 7.82 1.23
C GLN A 8 3.15 7.78 -0.14
N LEU A 9 2.86 6.58 -0.65
CA LEU A 9 2.19 6.39 -1.95
C LEU A 9 0.83 7.08 -2.02
N ARG A 10 0.05 7.01 -0.93
CA ARG A 10 -1.22 7.73 -0.84
C ARG A 10 -1.03 9.24 -0.93
N ALA A 11 -0.05 9.78 -0.19
CA ALA A 11 0.26 11.20 -0.18
C ALA A 11 0.77 11.69 -1.54
N GLU A 12 1.61 10.91 -2.23
CA GLU A 12 2.09 11.20 -3.61
C GLU A 12 0.94 11.38 -4.61
N ARG A 13 -0.15 10.63 -4.43
CA ARG A 13 -1.36 10.73 -5.27
C ARG A 13 -2.42 11.70 -4.73
N ASN A 14 -2.15 12.38 -3.61
CA ASN A 14 -3.08 13.28 -2.93
C ASN A 14 -4.45 12.66 -2.61
N LEU A 15 -4.47 11.37 -2.26
CA LEU A 15 -5.69 10.62 -1.95
C LEU A 15 -5.99 10.61 -0.45
N LYS A 16 -7.28 10.63 -0.11
CA LYS A 16 -7.79 10.36 1.24
C LYS A 16 -7.75 8.86 1.52
N GLN A 17 -7.67 8.50 2.79
CA GLN A 17 -7.68 7.09 3.22
C GLN A 17 -8.93 6.34 2.76
N ALA A 18 -10.09 7.02 2.73
CA ALA A 18 -11.35 6.41 2.29
C ALA A 18 -11.35 6.09 0.79
N GLU A 19 -10.76 6.97 -0.04
CA GLU A 19 -10.67 6.76 -1.50
C GLU A 19 -9.81 5.53 -1.80
N VAL A 20 -8.64 5.42 -1.15
CA VAL A 20 -7.81 4.23 -1.34
C VAL A 20 -8.48 2.98 -0.80
N ALA A 21 -9.14 3.06 0.35
CA ALA A 21 -9.83 1.91 0.94
C ALA A 21 -10.87 1.31 -0.02
N GLU A 22 -11.63 2.16 -0.72
CA GLU A 22 -12.59 1.71 -1.74
C GLU A 22 -11.89 0.99 -2.90
N GLU A 23 -10.83 1.59 -3.45
CA GLU A 23 -10.04 1.02 -4.56
C GLU A 23 -9.40 -0.34 -4.22
N VAL A 24 -8.86 -0.49 -3.00
CA VAL A 24 -8.20 -1.73 -2.57
C VAL A 24 -9.13 -2.70 -1.83
N GLN A 25 -10.45 -2.46 -1.89
CA GLN A 25 -11.50 -3.30 -1.33
C GLN A 25 -11.37 -3.53 0.19
N LEU A 26 -11.03 -2.48 0.93
CA LEU A 26 -10.96 -2.46 2.38
C LEU A 26 -12.01 -1.50 2.97
N SER A 27 -12.31 -1.70 4.25
CA SER A 27 -12.94 -0.61 5.01
C SER A 27 -11.93 0.51 5.25
N THR A 28 -12.42 1.75 5.40
CA THR A 28 -11.56 2.91 5.74
C THR A 28 -10.73 2.66 7.00
N ARG A 29 -11.33 2.06 8.04
CA ARG A 29 -10.61 1.65 9.26
C ARG A 29 -9.55 0.59 8.97
N GLY A 30 -9.88 -0.39 8.13
CA GLY A 30 -8.93 -1.41 7.69
C GLY A 30 -7.69 -0.79 7.04
N TYR A 31 -7.88 0.12 6.09
CA TYR A 31 -6.78 0.85 5.45
C TYR A 31 -6.01 1.76 6.43
N GLN A 32 -6.71 2.47 7.32
CA GLN A 32 -6.08 3.27 8.37
C GLN A 32 -5.17 2.42 9.27
N ASP A 33 -5.63 1.25 9.69
CA ASP A 33 -4.86 0.33 10.52
C ASP A 33 -3.58 -0.13 9.83
N LEU A 34 -3.60 -0.33 8.50
CA LEU A 34 -2.40 -0.62 7.72
C LEU A 34 -1.37 0.51 7.78
N GLU A 35 -1.81 1.76 7.62
CA GLU A 35 -0.92 2.92 7.75
C GLU A 35 -0.43 3.14 9.18
N LEU A 36 -1.11 2.58 10.18
CA LEU A 36 -0.68 2.60 11.59
C LEU A 36 0.24 1.43 11.97
N GLY A 37 0.52 0.50 11.04
CA GLY A 37 1.47 -0.59 11.27
C GLY A 37 0.87 -1.99 11.33
N ARG A 38 -0.44 -2.16 11.11
CA ARG A 38 -1.03 -3.49 10.96
C ARG A 38 -0.43 -4.18 9.73
N LEU A 39 -0.06 -5.44 9.89
CA LEU A 39 0.43 -6.26 8.77
C LEU A 39 -0.71 -6.56 7.78
N PRO A 40 -0.47 -6.42 6.46
CA PRO A 40 -1.46 -6.75 5.46
C PRO A 40 -1.64 -8.26 5.36
N LYS A 41 -2.84 -8.69 4.95
CA LYS A 41 -3.03 -10.04 4.42
C LYS A 41 -2.42 -10.12 3.03
N TYR A 42 -2.18 -11.35 2.56
CA TYR A 42 -1.63 -11.60 1.23
C TYR A 42 -2.38 -10.86 0.11
N GLU A 43 -3.70 -11.00 0.05
CA GLU A 43 -4.54 -10.34 -0.97
C GLU A 43 -4.43 -8.81 -0.91
N THR A 44 -4.50 -8.26 0.32
CA THR A 44 -4.34 -6.82 0.55
C THR A 44 -2.98 -6.29 0.10
N LEU A 45 -1.92 -7.06 0.36
CA LEU A 45 -0.56 -6.69 -0.04
C LEU A 45 -0.44 -6.61 -1.57
N LEU A 46 -1.02 -7.59 -2.29
CA LEU A 46 -1.05 -7.58 -3.74
C LEU A 46 -1.89 -6.45 -4.30
N HIS A 47 -3.12 -6.25 -3.81
CA HIS A 47 -3.98 -5.17 -4.29
C HIS A 47 -3.35 -3.79 -4.11
N ILE A 48 -2.67 -3.54 -2.99
CA ILE A 48 -1.97 -2.27 -2.76
C ILE A 48 -0.78 -2.15 -3.71
N ALA A 49 -0.02 -3.22 -3.92
CA ALA A 49 1.11 -3.23 -4.86
C ALA A 49 0.64 -2.92 -6.30
N ASP A 50 -0.43 -3.57 -6.75
CA ASP A 50 -1.01 -3.40 -8.09
C ASP A 50 -1.62 -2.00 -8.25
N PHE A 51 -2.41 -1.54 -7.27
CA PHE A 51 -3.01 -0.21 -7.29
C PHE A 51 -1.94 0.89 -7.42
N TYR A 52 -0.84 0.76 -6.68
CA TYR A 52 0.25 1.74 -6.72
C TYR A 52 1.28 1.50 -7.83
N GLY A 53 1.21 0.37 -8.53
CA GLY A 53 2.18 -0.01 -9.56
C GLY A 53 3.59 -0.25 -9.00
N VAL A 54 3.70 -0.85 -7.82
CA VAL A 54 4.97 -1.09 -7.13
C VAL A 54 5.18 -2.58 -6.87
N SER A 55 6.44 -3.00 -6.70
CA SER A 55 6.75 -4.37 -6.29
C SER A 55 6.42 -4.61 -4.83
N VAL A 56 5.96 -5.82 -4.50
CA VAL A 56 5.76 -6.24 -3.10
C VAL A 56 7.08 -6.21 -2.32
N ASP A 57 8.19 -6.56 -2.97
CA ASP A 57 9.51 -6.52 -2.34
C ASP A 57 9.88 -5.10 -1.92
N TRP A 58 9.59 -4.10 -2.74
CA TRP A 58 9.75 -2.71 -2.34
C TRP A 58 8.73 -2.35 -1.27
N LEU A 59 7.45 -2.64 -1.45
CA LEU A 59 6.44 -2.26 -0.47
C LEU A 59 6.75 -2.80 0.94
N MET A 60 7.35 -4.00 1.03
CA MET A 60 7.78 -4.64 2.28
C MET A 60 9.20 -4.29 2.74
N GLY A 61 9.99 -3.57 1.95
CA GLY A 61 11.34 -3.12 2.31
C GLY A 61 12.44 -4.17 2.10
N ARG A 62 12.22 -5.15 1.23
CA ARG A 62 13.24 -6.13 0.79
C ARG A 62 14.16 -5.59 -0.29
N THR A 63 13.76 -4.52 -0.98
CA THR A 63 14.53 -3.83 -2.02
C THR A 63 14.17 -2.35 -2.10
N GLU A 64 15.06 -1.56 -2.70
CA GLU A 64 14.81 -0.16 -3.08
C GLU A 64 14.32 -0.02 -4.53
N ARG A 65 14.25 -1.13 -5.29
CA ARG A 65 13.66 -1.15 -6.63
C ARG A 65 12.13 -1.10 -6.57
N ARG A 66 11.56 0.09 -6.78
CA ARG A 66 10.11 0.35 -6.68
C ARG A 66 9.27 -0.49 -7.63
N GLU A 67 9.74 -0.75 -8.83
CA GLU A 67 8.98 -1.44 -9.88
C GLU A 67 9.31 -2.93 -9.97
N VAL A 68 8.35 -3.74 -10.45
CA VAL A 68 8.52 -5.20 -10.59
C VAL A 68 9.49 -5.54 -11.71
N TRP A 69 9.49 -4.77 -12.80
CA TRP A 69 10.33 -4.99 -13.98
C TRP A 69 10.90 -3.66 -14.48
N LEU A 70 12.11 -3.70 -15.04
CA LEU A 70 12.60 -2.71 -16.01
C LEU A 70 12.07 -3.14 -17.39
#